data_AF-A0A1X4ID93-F1
#
_entry.id   AF-A0A1X4ID93-F1
#
_cell.length_a   1.000
_cell.length_b   1.000
_cell.length_c   1.000
_cell.angle_alpha   90.00
_cell.angle_beta   90.00
_cell.angle_gamma   90.00
#
_symmetry.space_group_name_H-M   'P 1'
#
loop_
_entity.id
_entity.type
_entity.pdbx_description
1 polymer ?
#
loop_
_entity_poly.entity_id
_entity_poly.type
_entity_poly.pdbx_seq_one_letter_code
_entity_poly.pdbx_strand_id
1 'polypeptide(L)'
;MSDHPTAPVIVADEPGTFPHSVLAERHPAIIRQVREAFPYEPWQHRALDALLADCTRGTIEPLPADAHDRRHWETWGMDTYAGRSWYDVPWLWSESWFYRRLLHAVGYFAPGPWQGIDPFRPSKLAELDSPATDEELAALDDLAGRPEEERARALLHGSLWGNRADLGFRLSAGGAEETAAVPGLVADDGERLWPLLGTSPAGTLCLVADNAGRELVPDLLLIAHLLACGRINRAVLHVKPYPYYVSDATTADVIDAVRRLTGAEGAAAGYGRVLWAALTDGRLTLRAHPFSCSPLPYEDMPDDLRADFAAAALTVVKGDLNYRRLVGDRYWPPTTPFAEVTAYFPGPVAALRTLKSDVITGLTAGTEAALVAAEEQRWRTGGTHALIQVRT
;
A
#
# COMPACT_ATOMS: atom_id res chain seq x y z
N MET A 1 12.59 -0.46 -32.86
CA MET A 1 11.34 -0.12 -32.17
C MET A 1 10.73 -1.45 -31.76
N SER A 2 10.87 -1.85 -30.50
CA SER A 2 10.20 -3.07 -30.03
C SER A 2 8.71 -2.78 -29.95
N ASP A 3 7.93 -3.64 -30.58
CA ASP A 3 6.49 -3.55 -30.77
C ASP A 3 5.78 -4.04 -29.49
N HIS A 4 6.15 -3.50 -28.33
CA HIS A 4 5.42 -3.80 -27.10
C HIS A 4 4.09 -3.05 -27.17
N PRO A 5 2.94 -3.74 -27.12
CA PRO A 5 1.66 -3.06 -27.04
C PRO A 5 1.60 -2.25 -25.75
N THR A 6 1.65 -0.92 -25.85
CA THR A 6 1.51 -0.04 -24.68
C THR A 6 0.03 -0.03 -24.28
N ALA A 7 -0.32 -0.77 -23.24
CA ALA A 7 -1.68 -0.76 -22.69
C ALA A 7 -2.12 0.68 -22.34
N PRO A 8 -3.38 1.06 -22.59
CA PRO A 8 -3.85 2.42 -22.32
C PRO A 8 -3.84 2.73 -20.82
N VAL A 9 -3.52 3.98 -20.47
CA VAL A 9 -3.59 4.48 -19.09
C VAL A 9 -5.05 4.52 -18.65
N ILE A 10 -5.31 4.12 -17.41
CA ILE A 10 -6.65 4.16 -16.84
C ILE A 10 -7.02 5.63 -16.58
N VAL A 11 -8.20 6.01 -17.05
CA VAL A 11 -8.89 7.28 -16.76
C VAL A 11 -10.26 6.97 -16.14
N ALA A 12 -10.98 7.98 -15.68
CA ALA A 12 -12.25 7.82 -14.97
C ALA A 12 -13.45 8.39 -15.76
N ASP A 13 -13.31 8.56 -17.08
CA ASP A 13 -14.27 9.24 -17.96
C ASP A 13 -15.54 8.43 -18.28
N GLU A 14 -15.55 7.12 -17.99
CA GLU A 14 -16.68 6.24 -18.28
C GLU A 14 -17.53 5.93 -17.03
N PRO A 15 -18.80 6.40 -16.95
CA PRO A 15 -19.71 6.08 -15.85
C PRO A 15 -19.95 4.57 -15.71
N GLY A 16 -20.02 4.09 -14.47
CA GLY A 16 -20.19 2.68 -14.14
C GLY A 16 -18.88 1.89 -14.04
N THR A 17 -17.76 2.47 -14.47
CA THR A 17 -16.44 1.89 -14.21
C THR A 17 -15.99 2.13 -12.77
N PHE A 18 -15.07 1.29 -12.29
CA PHE A 18 -14.54 1.43 -10.95
C PHE A 18 -13.79 2.76 -10.71
N PRO A 19 -12.87 3.21 -11.61
CA PRO A 19 -12.23 4.52 -11.49
C PRO A 19 -13.22 5.68 -11.40
N HIS A 20 -14.29 5.66 -12.20
CA HIS A 20 -15.34 6.67 -12.14
C HIS A 20 -16.04 6.68 -10.78
N SER A 21 -16.41 5.51 -10.24
CA SER A 21 -17.05 5.41 -8.92
C SER A 21 -16.17 5.94 -7.78
N VAL A 22 -14.85 5.84 -7.92
CA VAL A 22 -13.90 6.38 -6.94
C VAL A 22 -14.00 7.90 -6.87
N LEU A 23 -13.98 8.58 -8.02
CA LEU A 23 -14.08 10.04 -8.05
C LEU A 23 -15.51 10.54 -7.74
N ALA A 24 -16.52 9.89 -8.29
CA ALA A 24 -17.91 10.33 -8.21
C ALA A 24 -18.59 10.00 -6.88
N GLU A 25 -18.14 8.95 -6.18
CA GLU A 25 -18.82 8.44 -4.98
C GLU A 25 -17.89 8.35 -3.76
N ARG A 26 -16.71 7.71 -3.91
CA ARG A 26 -15.81 7.46 -2.78
C ARG A 26 -15.15 8.73 -2.27
N HIS A 27 -14.64 9.59 -3.15
CA HIS A 27 -14.08 10.89 -2.75
C HIS A 27 -15.09 11.77 -1.99
N PRO A 28 -16.34 11.95 -2.47
CA PRO A 28 -17.39 12.60 -1.69
C PRO A 28 -17.66 11.96 -0.32
N ALA A 29 -17.61 10.63 -0.21
CA ALA A 29 -17.75 9.94 1.07
C ALA A 29 -16.58 10.25 2.02
N ILE A 30 -15.34 10.27 1.51
CA ILE A 30 -14.13 10.62 2.27
C ILE A 30 -14.21 12.07 2.77
N ILE A 31 -14.63 13.02 1.93
CA ILE A 31 -14.80 14.42 2.37
C ILE A 31 -15.78 14.51 3.54
N ARG A 32 -16.92 13.81 3.46
CA ARG A 32 -17.92 13.78 4.54
C ARG A 32 -17.34 13.18 5.83
N GLN A 33 -16.62 12.07 5.73
CA GLN A 33 -15.97 11.45 6.88
C GLN A 33 -14.93 12.39 7.51
N VAL A 34 -14.05 12.99 6.71
CA VAL A 34 -13.04 13.94 7.20
C VAL A 34 -13.70 15.13 7.88
N ARG A 35 -14.77 15.68 7.30
CA ARG A 35 -15.52 16.81 7.86
C ARG A 35 -15.98 16.56 9.30
N GLU A 36 -16.26 15.31 9.65
CA GLU A 36 -16.77 14.88 10.96
C GLU A 36 -15.66 14.34 11.88
N ALA A 37 -14.45 14.11 11.37
CA ALA A 37 -13.35 13.50 12.12
C ALA A 37 -12.75 14.43 13.19
N PHE A 38 -12.85 15.74 13.01
CA PHE A 38 -12.26 16.76 13.89
C PHE A 38 -13.19 17.97 14.06
N PRO A 39 -13.03 18.76 15.14
CA PRO A 39 -13.79 19.98 15.37
C PRO A 39 -13.23 21.13 14.50
N TYR A 40 -13.35 20.99 13.18
CA TYR A 40 -12.85 21.96 12.22
C TYR A 40 -13.58 23.31 12.32
N GLU A 41 -12.86 24.38 11.98
CA GLU A 41 -13.41 25.72 11.98
C GLU A 41 -14.24 25.97 10.70
N PRO A 42 -15.09 27.02 10.68
CA PRO A 42 -15.95 27.31 9.53
C PRO A 42 -15.21 27.46 8.19
N TRP A 43 -13.93 27.85 8.19
CA TRP A 43 -13.15 28.01 6.96
C TRP A 43 -12.75 26.67 6.34
N GLN A 44 -12.39 25.66 7.14
CA GLN A 44 -12.12 24.30 6.65
C GLN A 44 -13.37 23.65 6.10
N HIS A 45 -14.52 23.83 6.76
CA HIS A 45 -15.80 23.37 6.22
C HIS A 45 -16.07 23.96 4.83
N ARG A 46 -15.89 25.27 4.64
CA ARG A 46 -16.02 25.90 3.32
C ARG A 46 -15.01 25.37 2.30
N ALA A 47 -13.77 25.12 2.72
CA ALA A 47 -12.74 24.57 1.84
C ALA A 47 -13.05 23.12 1.40
N LEU A 48 -13.60 22.30 2.31
CA LEU A 48 -14.06 20.94 2.02
C LEU A 48 -15.29 20.94 1.09
N ASP A 49 -16.25 21.85 1.31
CA ASP A 49 -17.40 22.03 0.42
C ASP A 49 -16.97 22.48 -0.99
N ALA A 50 -15.98 23.38 -1.07
CA ALA A 50 -15.38 23.80 -2.33
C ALA A 50 -14.67 22.65 -3.04
N LEU A 51 -13.88 21.84 -2.31
CA LEU A 51 -13.24 20.65 -2.85
C LEU A 51 -14.26 19.64 -3.37
N LEU A 52 -15.36 19.41 -2.64
CA LEU A 52 -16.42 18.51 -3.08
C LEU A 52 -17.06 18.96 -4.39
N ALA A 53 -17.32 20.26 -4.53
CA ALA A 53 -17.83 20.82 -5.78
C ALA A 53 -16.81 20.70 -6.93
N ASP A 54 -15.54 21.01 -6.65
CA ASP A 54 -14.43 20.98 -7.62
C ASP A 54 -14.15 19.56 -8.13
N CYS A 55 -13.99 18.58 -7.25
CA CYS A 55 -13.63 17.21 -7.66
C CYS A 55 -14.77 16.46 -8.38
N THR A 56 -16.02 16.92 -8.24
CA THR A 56 -17.18 16.28 -8.88
C THR A 56 -17.62 16.96 -10.18
N ARG A 57 -17.44 18.27 -10.31
CA ARG A 57 -17.94 19.06 -11.45
C ARG A 57 -16.95 20.10 -11.99
N GLY A 58 -15.87 20.35 -11.28
CA GLY A 58 -14.86 21.34 -11.61
C GLY A 58 -13.77 20.80 -12.52
N THR A 59 -12.71 21.59 -12.61
CA THR A 59 -11.52 21.30 -13.41
C THR A 59 -10.29 21.43 -12.54
N ILE A 60 -9.20 20.79 -12.93
CA ILE A 60 -7.93 20.89 -12.20
C ILE A 60 -7.44 22.33 -12.22
N GLU A 61 -7.45 22.98 -11.07
CA GLU A 61 -6.91 24.32 -10.87
C GLU A 61 -5.44 24.24 -10.40
N PRO A 62 -4.51 25.02 -10.98
CA PRO A 62 -3.14 25.05 -10.51
C PRO A 62 -3.03 25.41 -9.02
N LEU A 63 -2.03 24.84 -8.34
CA LEU A 63 -1.75 25.21 -6.95
C LEU A 63 -1.37 26.71 -6.83
N PRO A 64 -1.68 27.38 -5.72
CA PRO A 64 -1.19 28.73 -5.44
C PRO A 64 0.33 28.86 -5.56
N ALA A 65 0.83 30.03 -5.94
CA ALA A 65 2.26 30.26 -6.17
C ALA A 65 3.16 30.00 -4.95
N ASP A 66 2.58 30.12 -3.75
CA ASP A 66 3.21 29.91 -2.46
C ASP A 66 2.98 28.50 -1.88
N ALA A 67 2.34 27.59 -2.62
CA ALA A 67 2.17 26.21 -2.18
C ALA A 67 3.54 25.51 -2.03
N HIS A 68 3.77 24.92 -0.85
CA HIS A 68 5.06 24.35 -0.44
C HIS A 68 5.65 23.30 -1.41
N ASP A 69 4.80 22.59 -2.15
CA ASP A 69 5.15 21.50 -3.07
C ASP A 69 4.78 21.81 -4.52
N ARG A 70 4.50 23.08 -4.85
CA ARG A 70 4.11 23.51 -6.20
C ARG A 70 5.08 23.00 -7.28
N ARG A 71 6.39 23.13 -7.05
CA ARG A 71 7.43 22.68 -7.99
C ARG A 71 7.39 21.18 -8.28
N HIS A 72 7.06 20.37 -7.28
CA HIS A 72 6.90 18.93 -7.49
C HIS A 72 5.70 18.67 -8.39
N TRP A 73 4.56 19.30 -8.11
CA TRP A 73 3.35 19.14 -8.92
C TRP A 73 3.49 19.67 -10.35
N GLU A 74 4.20 20.78 -10.55
CA GLU A 74 4.58 21.26 -11.89
C GLU A 74 5.36 20.17 -12.65
N THR A 75 6.38 19.58 -12.01
CA THR A 75 7.17 18.47 -12.58
C THR A 75 6.33 17.21 -12.82
N TRP A 76 5.31 16.97 -11.98
CA TRP A 76 4.40 15.84 -12.09
C TRP A 76 3.21 16.08 -13.03
N GLY A 77 3.23 17.16 -13.82
CA GLY A 77 2.25 17.39 -14.88
C GLY A 77 1.06 18.26 -14.50
N MET A 78 1.08 18.99 -13.38
CA MET A 78 0.02 19.94 -13.01
C MET A 78 -0.32 20.90 -14.16
N ASP A 79 0.67 21.48 -14.82
CA ASP A 79 0.45 22.41 -15.94
C ASP A 79 -0.11 21.70 -17.18
N THR A 80 0.16 20.41 -17.35
CA THR A 80 -0.39 19.59 -18.45
C THR A 80 -1.87 19.31 -18.26
N TYR A 81 -2.32 19.21 -17.00
CA TYR A 81 -3.68 18.85 -16.65
C TYR A 81 -4.56 20.03 -16.23
N ALA A 82 -3.98 21.22 -16.05
CA ALA A 82 -4.70 22.43 -15.70
C ALA A 82 -5.87 22.71 -16.66
N GLY A 83 -7.05 22.99 -16.10
CA GLY A 83 -8.27 23.25 -16.86
C GLY A 83 -8.99 21.99 -17.40
N ARG A 84 -8.45 20.78 -17.19
CA ARG A 84 -9.12 19.53 -17.57
C ARG A 84 -10.02 19.03 -16.45
N SER A 85 -11.03 18.24 -16.82
CA SER A 85 -11.83 17.48 -15.86
C SER A 85 -10.96 16.49 -15.10
N TRP A 86 -11.30 16.24 -13.83
CA TRP A 86 -10.64 15.23 -13.00
C TRP A 86 -10.82 13.80 -13.55
N TYR A 87 -11.87 13.58 -14.33
CA TYR A 87 -12.20 12.29 -14.94
C TYR A 87 -11.38 12.01 -16.21
N ASP A 88 -10.86 13.04 -16.89
CA ASP A 88 -10.21 12.91 -18.21
C ASP A 88 -8.68 12.73 -18.10
N VAL A 89 -8.12 12.78 -16.89
CA VAL A 89 -6.69 12.65 -16.63
C VAL A 89 -6.37 11.27 -16.05
N PRO A 90 -5.11 10.81 -16.05
CA PRO A 90 -4.75 9.52 -15.47
C PRO A 90 -5.34 9.35 -14.07
N TRP A 91 -6.00 8.22 -13.83
CA TRP A 91 -6.74 7.99 -12.60
C TRP A 91 -5.84 8.03 -11.36
N LEU A 92 -4.66 7.38 -11.41
CA LEU A 92 -3.62 7.54 -10.39
C LEU A 92 -3.32 9.01 -10.07
N TRP A 93 -3.29 9.87 -11.10
CA TRP A 93 -2.96 11.28 -10.94
C TRP A 93 -4.10 12.06 -10.27
N SER A 94 -5.34 11.92 -10.73
CA SER A 94 -6.49 12.64 -10.15
C SER A 94 -6.80 12.20 -8.72
N GLU A 95 -6.58 10.94 -8.41
CA GLU A 95 -6.74 10.40 -7.05
C GLU A 95 -5.64 10.92 -6.11
N SER A 96 -4.39 10.96 -6.57
CA SER A 96 -3.29 11.59 -5.82
C SER A 96 -3.52 13.08 -5.58
N TRP A 97 -4.04 13.77 -6.61
CA TRP A 97 -4.40 15.19 -6.55
C TRP A 97 -5.51 15.46 -5.54
N PHE A 98 -6.52 14.57 -5.48
CA PHE A 98 -7.58 14.63 -4.47
C PHE A 98 -7.02 14.69 -3.05
N TYR A 99 -6.16 13.74 -2.67
CA TYR A 99 -5.59 13.70 -1.31
C TYR A 99 -4.74 14.93 -1.01
N ARG A 100 -4.00 15.44 -1.99
CA ARG A 100 -3.24 16.68 -1.83
C ARG A 100 -4.14 17.88 -1.57
N ARG A 101 -5.26 18.01 -2.31
CA ARG A 101 -6.25 19.09 -2.12
C ARG A 101 -7.04 18.93 -0.81
N LEU A 102 -7.33 17.70 -0.41
CA LEU A 102 -8.00 17.39 0.86
C LEU A 102 -7.16 17.83 2.06
N LEU A 103 -5.87 17.47 2.07
CA LEU A 103 -4.93 17.91 3.12
C LEU A 103 -4.77 19.43 3.17
N HIS A 104 -4.82 20.11 2.01
CA HIS A 104 -4.87 21.57 1.97
C HIS A 104 -6.14 22.13 2.63
N ALA A 105 -7.30 21.56 2.32
CA ALA A 105 -8.59 22.02 2.82
C ALA A 105 -8.70 21.94 4.35
N VAL A 106 -8.01 20.97 4.97
CA VAL A 106 -7.98 20.83 6.44
C VAL A 106 -6.84 21.60 7.11
N GLY A 107 -5.98 22.28 6.35
CA GLY A 107 -4.87 23.07 6.87
C GLY A 107 -3.60 22.28 7.21
N TYR A 108 -3.46 21.04 6.73
CA TYR A 108 -2.36 20.14 7.09
C TYR A 108 -0.97 20.73 6.81
N PHE A 109 -0.81 21.44 5.69
CA PHE A 109 0.49 21.97 5.26
C PHE A 109 0.77 23.40 5.73
N ALA A 110 -0.27 24.16 6.09
CA ALA A 110 -0.14 25.58 6.41
C ALA A 110 0.26 25.77 7.88
N PRO A 111 1.09 26.78 8.22
CA PRO A 111 1.37 27.11 9.60
C PRO A 111 0.08 27.40 10.39
N GLY A 112 -0.10 26.71 11.51
CA GLY A 112 -1.27 26.88 12.37
C GLY A 112 -1.56 25.66 13.24
N PRO A 113 -2.65 25.69 14.04
CA PRO A 113 -2.99 24.60 14.96
C PRO A 113 -3.28 23.25 14.28
N TRP A 114 -3.64 23.29 13.00
CA TRP A 114 -3.99 22.12 12.19
C TRP A 114 -2.81 21.58 11.37
N GLN A 115 -1.65 22.24 11.45
CA GLN A 115 -0.46 21.80 10.73
C GLN A 115 -0.03 20.40 11.19
N GLY A 116 0.14 19.49 10.25
CA GLY A 116 0.58 18.12 10.54
C GLY A 116 -0.46 17.22 11.21
N ILE A 117 -1.69 17.69 11.43
CA ILE A 117 -2.75 16.87 12.04
C ILE A 117 -3.35 15.92 11.01
N ASP A 118 -3.06 14.63 11.14
CA ASP A 118 -3.59 13.59 10.25
C ASP A 118 -5.11 13.42 10.42
N PRO A 119 -5.92 13.74 9.38
CA PRO A 119 -7.38 13.62 9.45
C PRO A 119 -7.88 12.17 9.58
N PHE A 120 -7.03 11.18 9.28
CA PHE A 120 -7.37 9.76 9.27
C PHE A 120 -6.83 8.99 10.48
N ARG A 121 -5.96 9.62 11.28
CA ARG A 121 -5.36 9.01 12.48
C ARG A 121 -6.39 8.44 13.46
N PRO A 122 -7.54 9.10 13.75
CA PRO A 122 -8.54 8.51 14.63
C PRO A 122 -9.06 7.15 14.16
N SER A 123 -9.35 6.99 12.86
CA SER A 123 -9.79 5.70 12.31
C SER A 123 -8.67 4.65 12.31
N LYS A 124 -7.43 5.05 12.02
CA LYS A 124 -6.27 4.14 12.03
C LYS A 124 -6.01 3.58 13.44
N LEU A 125 -6.11 4.43 14.47
CA LEU A 125 -5.97 4.02 15.87
C LEU A 125 -7.14 3.15 16.32
N ALA A 126 -8.38 3.52 15.96
CA ALA A 126 -9.54 2.70 16.28
C ALA A 126 -9.47 1.29 15.67
N GLU A 127 -8.92 1.15 14.46
CA GLU A 127 -8.65 -0.16 13.86
C GLU A 127 -7.52 -0.91 14.59
N LEU A 128 -6.42 -0.22 14.93
CA LEU A 128 -5.29 -0.79 15.66
C LEU A 128 -5.68 -1.30 17.07
N ASP A 129 -6.55 -0.55 17.76
CA ASP A 129 -7.03 -0.85 19.11
C ASP A 129 -8.33 -1.69 19.11
N SER A 130 -8.68 -2.29 17.98
CA SER A 130 -9.89 -3.10 17.87
C SER A 130 -9.73 -4.49 18.51
N PRO A 131 -10.82 -5.12 18.99
CA PRO A 131 -10.79 -6.49 19.52
C PRO A 131 -10.27 -7.53 18.52
N ALA A 132 -10.49 -7.31 17.22
CA ALA A 132 -9.97 -8.18 16.18
C ALA A 132 -8.44 -8.18 16.16
N THR A 133 -7.80 -7.01 16.38
CA THR A 133 -6.35 -6.94 16.54
C THR A 133 -5.89 -7.69 17.80
N ASP A 134 -6.64 -7.62 18.90
CA ASP A 134 -6.31 -8.36 20.13
C ASP A 134 -6.29 -9.88 19.89
N GLU A 135 -7.30 -10.40 19.18
CA GLU A 135 -7.41 -11.81 18.81
C GLU A 135 -6.23 -12.26 17.92
N GLU A 136 -5.87 -11.45 16.91
CA GLU A 136 -4.72 -11.72 16.04
C GLU A 136 -3.39 -11.75 16.81
N LEU A 137 -3.20 -10.81 17.74
CA LEU A 137 -1.99 -10.75 18.55
C LEU A 137 -1.89 -11.92 19.52
N ALA A 138 -3.01 -12.34 20.11
CA ALA A 138 -3.05 -13.54 20.97
C ALA A 138 -2.73 -14.82 20.18
N ALA A 139 -3.20 -14.92 18.94
CA ALA A 139 -2.94 -16.06 18.07
C ALA A 139 -1.44 -16.26 17.73
N LEU A 140 -0.58 -15.25 17.96
CA LEU A 140 0.86 -15.38 17.78
C LEU A 140 1.50 -16.35 18.78
N ASP A 141 0.88 -16.60 19.93
CA ASP A 141 1.38 -17.58 20.91
C ASP A 141 1.33 -19.01 20.36
N ASP A 142 0.26 -19.34 19.62
CA ASP A 142 0.11 -20.63 18.96
C ASP A 142 1.12 -20.82 17.82
N LEU A 143 1.56 -19.70 17.21
CA LEU A 143 2.57 -19.71 16.16
C LEU A 143 3.98 -19.92 16.73
N ALA A 144 4.24 -19.46 17.97
CA ALA A 144 5.58 -19.45 18.55
C ALA A 144 6.22 -20.85 18.64
N GLY A 145 5.41 -21.89 18.88
CA GLY A 145 5.85 -23.29 18.99
C GLY A 145 6.09 -24.02 17.66
N ARG A 146 5.74 -23.42 16.52
CA ARG A 146 5.84 -24.06 15.19
C ARG A 146 7.26 -23.99 14.60
N PRO A 147 7.61 -24.89 13.66
CA PRO A 147 8.83 -24.79 12.87
C PRO A 147 9.01 -23.40 12.23
N GLU A 148 10.24 -22.92 12.15
CA GLU A 148 10.52 -21.56 11.68
C GLU A 148 9.97 -21.28 10.28
N GLU A 149 10.05 -22.27 9.39
CA GLU A 149 9.54 -22.17 8.02
C GLU A 149 8.01 -21.97 7.96
N GLU A 150 7.26 -22.68 8.81
CA GLU A 150 5.81 -22.50 8.93
C GLU A 150 5.47 -21.12 9.49
N ARG A 151 6.25 -20.64 10.47
CA ARG A 151 6.08 -19.28 11.03
C ARG A 151 6.32 -18.22 9.97
N ALA A 152 7.38 -18.36 9.19
CA ALA A 152 7.72 -17.43 8.11
C ALA A 152 6.60 -17.40 7.05
N ARG A 153 6.10 -18.56 6.61
CA ARG A 153 4.96 -18.65 5.67
C ARG A 153 3.69 -18.01 6.23
N ALA A 154 3.34 -18.30 7.49
CA ALA A 154 2.16 -17.72 8.13
C ALA A 154 2.25 -16.19 8.21
N LEU A 155 3.42 -15.63 8.55
CA LEU A 155 3.64 -14.19 8.62
C LEU A 155 3.65 -13.53 7.22
N LEU A 156 4.18 -14.20 6.20
CA LEU A 156 4.11 -13.72 4.81
C LEU A 156 2.65 -13.65 4.32
N HIS A 157 1.86 -14.67 4.59
CA HIS A 157 0.43 -14.67 4.29
C HIS A 157 -0.35 -13.67 5.14
N GLY A 158 0.05 -13.46 6.41
CA GLY A 158 -0.42 -12.36 7.25
C GLY A 158 -0.21 -11.01 6.56
N SER A 159 1.02 -10.74 6.14
CA SER A 159 1.41 -9.55 5.39
C SER A 159 0.59 -9.37 4.11
N LEU A 160 0.37 -10.42 3.31
CA LEU A 160 -0.41 -10.33 2.07
C LEU A 160 -1.86 -9.90 2.29
N TRP A 161 -2.54 -10.53 3.24
CA TRP A 161 -3.99 -10.39 3.40
C TRP A 161 -4.37 -9.29 4.40
N GLY A 162 -3.41 -8.81 5.21
CA GLY A 162 -3.61 -7.69 6.12
C GLY A 162 -4.78 -7.93 7.06
N ASN A 163 -5.75 -7.03 7.05
CA ASN A 163 -6.96 -7.11 7.87
C ASN A 163 -7.96 -8.22 7.43
N ARG A 164 -7.68 -8.96 6.35
CA ARG A 164 -8.40 -10.19 5.99
C ARG A 164 -7.70 -11.44 6.50
N ALA A 165 -6.55 -11.26 7.15
CA ALA A 165 -5.86 -12.32 7.85
C ALA A 165 -6.67 -12.73 9.08
N ASP A 166 -7.58 -13.68 8.95
CA ASP A 166 -7.92 -14.48 10.12
C ASP A 166 -6.70 -15.35 10.43
N LEU A 167 -5.74 -14.77 11.18
CA LEU A 167 -4.52 -15.45 11.62
C LEU A 167 -4.91 -16.71 12.39
N GLY A 168 -5.96 -16.69 13.22
CA GLY A 168 -6.49 -17.87 13.91
C GLY A 168 -6.97 -18.98 12.97
N PHE A 169 -7.72 -18.63 11.93
CA PHE A 169 -8.16 -19.58 10.89
C PHE A 169 -6.98 -20.16 10.10
N ARG A 170 -5.99 -19.34 9.73
CA ARG A 170 -4.84 -19.79 8.93
C ARG A 170 -3.81 -20.56 9.73
N LEU A 171 -3.71 -20.32 11.03
CA LEU A 171 -3.00 -21.18 11.97
C LEU A 171 -3.66 -22.57 12.04
N SER A 172 -4.99 -22.64 11.99
CA SER A 172 -5.73 -23.91 12.01
C SER A 172 -5.67 -24.68 10.68
N ALA A 173 -5.60 -23.97 9.54
CA ALA A 173 -5.50 -24.56 8.21
C ALA A 173 -4.11 -25.18 7.90
N GLY A 174 -3.05 -24.76 8.60
CA GLY A 174 -1.69 -25.30 8.44
C GLY A 174 -1.50 -26.78 8.84
N GLY A 175 -2.58 -27.49 9.20
CA GLY A 175 -2.57 -28.92 9.52
C GLY A 175 -3.30 -29.82 8.51
N ALA A 176 -3.88 -29.28 7.44
CA ALA A 176 -4.64 -30.06 6.46
C ALA A 176 -4.12 -29.85 5.03
N GLU A 177 -3.41 -30.87 4.54
CA GLU A 177 -3.02 -31.14 3.14
C GLU A 177 -2.19 -30.06 2.39
N GLU A 178 -0.89 -30.37 2.20
CA GLU A 178 0.15 -29.69 1.41
C GLU A 178 -0.16 -29.42 -0.09
N THR A 179 -1.41 -29.50 -0.53
CA THR A 179 -1.77 -29.35 -1.96
C THR A 179 -3.02 -28.53 -2.25
N ALA A 180 -3.72 -27.98 -1.25
CA ALA A 180 -4.86 -27.12 -1.51
C ALA A 180 -4.40 -25.67 -1.77
N ALA A 181 -4.70 -25.12 -2.95
CA ALA A 181 -4.49 -23.72 -3.26
C ALA A 181 -5.10 -22.83 -2.15
N VAL A 182 -4.35 -21.85 -1.65
CA VAL A 182 -4.86 -20.89 -0.66
C VAL A 182 -6.09 -20.20 -1.27
N PRO A 183 -7.29 -20.35 -0.68
CA PRO A 183 -8.51 -19.78 -1.25
C PRO A 183 -8.35 -18.29 -1.54
N GLY A 184 -8.65 -17.88 -2.78
CA GLY A 184 -8.55 -16.49 -3.23
C GLY A 184 -7.17 -16.05 -3.74
N LEU A 185 -6.12 -16.88 -3.67
CA LEU A 185 -4.81 -16.55 -4.25
C LEU A 185 -4.78 -16.89 -5.74
N VAL A 186 -4.76 -15.88 -6.61
CA VAL A 186 -4.86 -16.04 -8.08
C VAL A 186 -3.51 -16.21 -8.76
N ALA A 187 -2.43 -15.83 -8.10
CA ALA A 187 -1.05 -16.11 -8.48
C ALA A 187 -0.19 -16.19 -7.21
N ASP A 188 0.70 -17.18 -7.12
CA ASP A 188 1.54 -17.41 -5.94
C ASP A 188 2.99 -17.72 -6.32
N ASP A 189 3.82 -16.69 -6.27
CA ASP A 189 5.29 -16.79 -6.36
C ASP A 189 5.95 -16.81 -4.96
N GLY A 190 5.21 -17.06 -3.87
CA GLY A 190 5.71 -16.93 -2.50
C GLY A 190 6.98 -17.73 -2.20
N GLU A 191 7.08 -18.96 -2.71
CA GLU A 191 8.29 -19.79 -2.55
C GLU A 191 9.53 -19.22 -3.26
N ARG A 192 9.35 -18.38 -4.29
CA ARG A 192 10.46 -17.71 -4.99
C ARG A 192 11.04 -16.54 -4.19
N LEU A 193 10.35 -16.09 -3.13
CA LEU A 193 10.80 -15.02 -2.25
C LEU A 193 11.92 -15.49 -1.32
N TRP A 194 11.80 -16.69 -0.75
CA TRP A 194 12.70 -17.18 0.29
C TRP A 194 14.18 -17.26 -0.13
N PRO A 195 14.53 -17.73 -1.34
CA PRO A 195 15.93 -17.76 -1.78
C PRO A 195 16.57 -16.37 -1.96
N LEU A 196 15.76 -15.31 -2.09
CA LEU A 196 16.24 -13.93 -2.22
C LEU A 196 16.62 -13.33 -0.87
N LEU A 197 16.08 -13.90 0.21
CA LEU A 197 16.41 -13.53 1.59
C LEU A 197 17.55 -14.43 2.08
N GLY A 198 18.78 -13.90 2.09
CA GLY A 198 19.95 -14.64 2.57
C GLY A 198 20.97 -13.76 3.27
N THR A 199 21.86 -14.37 4.05
CA THR A 199 22.93 -13.74 4.87
C THR A 199 24.08 -13.15 4.05
N SER A 200 23.90 -12.94 2.74
CA SER A 200 24.85 -12.23 1.89
C SER A 200 25.05 -10.79 2.43
N PRO A 201 26.19 -10.12 2.19
CA PRO A 201 26.44 -8.74 2.65
C PRO A 201 25.34 -7.75 2.25
N ALA A 202 24.55 -8.08 1.21
CA ALA A 202 23.42 -7.31 0.72
C ALA A 202 22.06 -7.63 1.38
N GLY A 203 21.99 -8.42 2.47
CA GLY A 203 20.77 -8.93 3.14
C GLY A 203 19.82 -7.88 3.75
N THR A 204 19.56 -6.80 3.03
CA THR A 204 18.60 -5.74 3.33
C THR A 204 17.27 -6.05 2.63
N LEU A 205 16.21 -6.17 3.42
CA LEU A 205 14.83 -6.17 2.91
C LEU A 205 14.35 -4.72 2.82
N CYS A 206 13.88 -4.30 1.65
CA CYS A 206 13.06 -3.10 1.54
C CYS A 206 11.59 -3.51 1.53
N LEU A 207 10.77 -2.93 2.40
CA LEU A 207 9.31 -3.10 2.39
C LEU A 207 8.66 -1.75 2.16
N VAL A 208 7.84 -1.63 1.12
CA VAL A 208 7.03 -0.44 0.83
C VAL A 208 5.63 -0.66 1.36
N ALA A 209 5.31 0.05 2.44
CA ALA A 209 4.05 -0.10 3.16
C ALA A 209 2.85 0.41 2.34
N ASP A 210 1.70 -0.24 2.57
CA ASP A 210 0.38 0.22 2.14
C ASP A 210 -0.31 0.88 3.34
N ASN A 211 -1.19 0.16 4.04
CA ASN A 211 -2.02 0.68 5.12
C ASN A 211 -1.36 0.62 6.50
N ALA A 212 -1.78 1.54 7.37
CA ALA A 212 -1.57 1.61 8.80
C ALA A 212 -2.50 0.63 9.55
N GLY A 213 -2.65 0.83 10.86
CA GLY A 213 -3.63 0.11 11.66
C GLY A 213 -3.33 -1.38 11.72
N ARG A 214 -4.38 -2.20 11.65
CA ARG A 214 -4.29 -3.66 11.73
C ARG A 214 -3.50 -4.27 10.56
N GLU A 215 -3.54 -3.67 9.36
CA GLU A 215 -2.82 -4.20 8.18
C GLU A 215 -1.30 -4.00 8.27
N LEU A 216 -0.83 -2.98 8.99
CA LEU A 216 0.61 -2.75 9.20
C LEU A 216 1.24 -3.78 10.16
N VAL A 217 0.45 -4.32 11.09
CA VAL A 217 0.95 -5.23 12.12
C VAL A 217 1.60 -6.48 11.52
N PRO A 218 0.97 -7.24 10.60
CA PRO A 218 1.60 -8.38 9.95
C PRO A 218 2.89 -8.04 9.19
N ASP A 219 3.01 -6.86 8.59
CA ASP A 219 4.24 -6.42 7.91
C ASP A 219 5.39 -6.25 8.91
N LEU A 220 5.10 -5.62 10.05
CA LEU A 220 6.07 -5.45 11.13
C LEU A 220 6.46 -6.79 11.76
N LEU A 221 5.50 -7.70 11.95
CA LEU A 221 5.76 -9.05 12.48
C LEU A 221 6.66 -9.85 11.53
N LEU A 222 6.42 -9.78 10.22
CA LEU A 222 7.28 -10.40 9.21
C LEU A 222 8.70 -9.84 9.28
N ILE A 223 8.88 -8.52 9.30
CA ILE A 223 10.20 -7.87 9.44
C ILE A 223 10.90 -8.32 10.72
N ALA A 224 10.20 -8.29 11.85
CA ALA A 224 10.73 -8.66 13.15
C ALA A 224 11.19 -10.13 13.18
N HIS A 225 10.40 -11.02 12.58
CA HIS A 225 10.71 -12.43 12.46
C HIS A 225 11.97 -12.67 11.63
N LEU A 226 12.05 -12.07 10.43
CA LEU A 226 13.19 -12.21 9.53
C LEU A 226 14.49 -11.67 10.14
N LEU A 227 14.41 -10.57 10.90
CA LEU A 227 15.54 -10.04 11.66
C LEU A 227 15.94 -10.98 12.81
N ALA A 228 14.96 -11.53 13.54
CA ALA A 228 15.22 -12.40 14.69
C ALA A 228 15.84 -13.75 14.30
N CYS A 229 15.44 -14.33 13.17
CA CYS A 229 16.03 -15.57 12.66
C CYS A 229 17.29 -15.36 11.80
N GLY A 230 17.72 -14.11 11.59
CA GLY A 230 18.92 -13.78 10.82
C GLY A 230 18.79 -14.06 9.32
N ARG A 231 17.57 -14.18 8.78
CA ARG A 231 17.33 -14.26 7.33
C ARG A 231 17.65 -12.95 6.63
N ILE A 232 17.53 -11.84 7.34
CA ILE A 232 17.96 -10.51 6.91
C ILE A 232 18.82 -9.85 8.00
N ASN A 233 19.78 -9.04 7.58
CA ASN A 233 20.63 -8.27 8.49
C ASN A 233 20.04 -6.88 8.77
N ARG A 234 19.27 -6.37 7.81
CA ARG A 234 18.68 -5.03 7.85
C ARG A 234 17.32 -5.01 7.16
N ALA A 235 16.47 -4.09 7.57
CA ALA A 235 15.22 -3.76 6.91
C ALA A 235 15.09 -2.25 6.71
N VAL A 236 14.54 -1.84 5.57
CA VAL A 236 14.11 -0.46 5.31
C VAL A 236 12.61 -0.48 5.07
N LEU A 237 11.85 0.17 5.95
CA LEU A 237 10.40 0.31 5.81
C LEU A 237 10.10 1.67 5.18
N HIS A 238 9.66 1.67 3.93
CA HIS A 238 9.19 2.85 3.23
C HIS A 238 7.74 3.15 3.61
N VAL A 239 7.50 4.34 4.12
CA VAL A 239 6.19 4.87 4.52
C VAL A 239 5.89 6.16 3.77
N LYS A 240 4.65 6.64 3.86
CA LYS A 240 4.24 7.93 3.29
C LYS A 240 4.75 9.09 4.18
N PRO A 241 5.23 10.19 3.59
CA PRO A 241 5.70 11.37 4.34
C PRO A 241 4.57 12.15 5.05
N TYR A 242 3.33 11.97 4.60
CA TYR A 242 2.14 12.59 5.17
C TYR A 242 0.93 11.71 4.87
N PRO A 243 -0.26 11.98 5.47
CA PRO A 243 -1.44 11.15 5.28
C PRO A 243 -1.83 11.07 3.82
N TYR A 244 -2.07 9.85 3.34
CA TYR A 244 -2.30 9.57 1.94
C TYR A 244 -3.29 8.43 1.85
N TYR A 245 -4.16 8.43 0.84
CA TYR A 245 -5.05 7.30 0.56
C TYR A 245 -5.84 6.78 1.78
N VAL A 246 -6.25 7.69 2.66
CA VAL A 246 -6.93 7.43 3.95
C VAL A 246 -6.04 6.66 4.93
N SER A 247 -5.80 5.38 4.67
CA SER A 247 -5.18 4.45 5.60
C SER A 247 -3.68 4.32 5.42
N ASP A 248 -3.03 4.94 4.43
CA ASP A 248 -1.61 4.68 4.20
C ASP A 248 -0.74 4.99 5.43
N ALA A 249 0.22 4.09 5.67
CA ALA A 249 1.12 4.17 6.80
C ALA A 249 2.09 5.36 6.68
N THR A 250 2.14 6.15 7.74
CA THR A 250 3.15 7.18 7.99
C THR A 250 4.11 6.75 9.08
N THR A 251 5.16 7.53 9.35
CA THR A 251 6.06 7.28 10.49
C THR A 251 5.31 7.22 11.82
N ALA A 252 4.33 8.09 12.04
CA ALA A 252 3.58 8.11 13.29
C ALA A 252 2.79 6.80 13.50
N ASP A 253 2.20 6.28 12.42
CA ASP A 253 1.45 5.02 12.44
C ASP A 253 2.34 3.81 12.76
N VAL A 254 3.58 3.79 12.26
CA VAL A 254 4.56 2.75 12.63
C VAL A 254 4.89 2.81 14.12
N ILE A 255 5.08 4.01 14.68
CA ILE A 255 5.37 4.15 16.10
C ILE A 255 4.19 3.69 16.96
N ASP A 256 2.95 3.99 16.55
CA ASP A 256 1.76 3.51 17.26
C ASP A 256 1.67 1.98 17.22
N ALA A 257 1.86 1.36 16.05
CA ALA A 257 1.84 -0.10 15.91
C ALA A 257 2.96 -0.79 16.72
N VAL A 258 4.18 -0.26 16.70
CA VAL A 258 5.29 -0.82 17.50
C VAL A 258 5.01 -0.68 19.00
N ARG A 259 4.42 0.45 19.44
CA ARG A 259 3.99 0.62 20.85
C ARG A 259 2.89 -0.36 21.22
N ARG A 260 1.89 -0.55 20.35
CA ARG A 260 0.81 -1.53 20.53
C ARG A 260 1.36 -2.94 20.70
N LEU A 261 2.32 -3.34 19.86
CA LEU A 261 3.01 -4.62 19.96
C LEU A 261 3.84 -4.73 21.24
N THR A 262 4.59 -3.69 21.60
CA THR A 262 5.46 -3.69 22.79
C THR A 262 4.66 -3.77 24.09
N GLY A 263 3.47 -3.15 24.12
CA GLY A 263 2.54 -3.20 25.24
C GLY A 263 1.59 -4.41 25.26
N ALA A 264 1.66 -5.29 24.24
CA ALA A 264 0.89 -6.53 24.22
C ALA A 264 1.45 -7.58 25.19
N GLU A 265 0.79 -8.74 25.26
CA GLU A 265 1.27 -9.92 25.99
C GLU A 265 1.88 -10.96 25.03
N GLY A 266 2.42 -12.05 25.58
CA GLY A 266 2.88 -13.20 24.80
C GLY A 266 3.95 -12.90 23.73
N ALA A 267 3.84 -13.61 22.61
CA ALA A 267 4.73 -13.51 21.46
C ALA A 267 4.67 -12.13 20.79
N ALA A 268 3.51 -11.47 20.79
CA ALA A 268 3.35 -10.12 20.27
C ALA A 268 4.31 -9.13 20.96
N ALA A 269 4.39 -9.19 22.30
CA ALA A 269 5.33 -8.40 23.10
C ALA A 269 6.79 -8.67 22.71
N GLY A 270 7.11 -9.93 22.41
CA GLY A 270 8.42 -10.35 21.93
C GLY A 270 8.80 -9.66 20.62
N TYR A 271 7.91 -9.71 19.62
CA TYR A 271 8.12 -9.02 18.35
C TYR A 271 8.21 -7.50 18.51
N GLY A 272 7.37 -6.90 19.37
CA GLY A 272 7.43 -5.48 19.70
C GLY A 272 8.81 -5.05 20.21
N ARG A 273 9.40 -5.83 21.14
CA ARG A 273 10.77 -5.58 21.64
C ARG A 273 11.84 -5.71 20.56
N VAL A 274 11.72 -6.70 19.66
CA VAL A 274 12.65 -6.87 18.52
C VAL A 274 12.60 -5.64 17.61
N LEU A 275 11.40 -5.17 17.26
CA LEU A 275 11.20 -3.99 16.43
C LEU A 275 11.75 -2.73 17.09
N TRP A 276 11.44 -2.51 18.37
CA TRP A 276 11.93 -1.36 19.12
C TRP A 276 13.46 -1.33 19.16
N ALA A 277 14.09 -2.48 19.45
CA ALA A 277 15.55 -2.61 19.43
C ALA A 277 16.12 -2.35 18.04
N ALA A 278 15.54 -2.95 16.99
CA ALA A 278 16.01 -2.78 15.61
C ALA A 278 15.88 -1.34 15.09
N LEU A 279 14.82 -0.62 15.47
CA LEU A 279 14.67 0.81 15.19
C LEU A 279 15.73 1.63 15.93
N THR A 280 16.04 1.25 17.18
CA THR A 280 17.02 1.96 18.02
C THR A 280 18.45 1.76 17.52
N ASP A 281 18.80 0.55 17.09
CA ASP A 281 20.16 0.18 16.67
C ASP A 281 20.43 0.32 15.15
N GLY A 282 19.40 0.67 14.37
CA GLY A 282 19.50 0.94 12.94
C GLY A 282 19.38 -0.29 12.03
N ARG A 283 19.11 -1.48 12.58
CA ARG A 283 18.76 -2.67 11.77
C ARG A 283 17.40 -2.55 11.10
N LEU A 284 16.48 -1.75 11.63
CA LEU A 284 15.26 -1.34 10.94
C LEU A 284 15.28 0.18 10.81
N THR A 285 15.18 0.70 9.59
CA THR A 285 15.09 2.16 9.34
C THR A 285 13.83 2.52 8.61
N LEU A 286 13.20 3.63 9.00
CA LEU A 286 12.04 4.18 8.32
C LEU A 286 12.47 5.17 7.24
N ARG A 287 11.85 5.11 6.06
CA ARG A 287 12.09 6.06 4.97
C ARG A 287 10.77 6.66 4.47
N ALA A 288 10.68 7.98 4.49
CA ALA A 288 9.50 8.74 4.09
C ALA A 288 9.82 9.60 2.86
N HIS A 289 10.11 8.95 1.73
CA HIS A 289 10.52 9.65 0.51
C HIS A 289 9.34 10.43 -0.13
N PRO A 290 9.52 11.69 -0.60
CA PRO A 290 8.44 12.47 -1.20
C PRO A 290 7.71 11.78 -2.37
N PHE A 291 8.46 11.02 -3.18
CA PHE A 291 7.91 10.22 -4.28
C PHE A 291 6.81 9.23 -3.84
N SER A 292 6.81 8.80 -2.56
CA SER A 292 5.78 7.91 -2.03
C SER A 292 4.37 8.51 -2.10
N CYS A 293 4.24 9.84 -2.15
CA CYS A 293 2.98 10.57 -2.36
C CYS A 293 2.94 11.33 -3.70
N SER A 294 3.77 10.93 -4.67
CA SER A 294 3.70 11.45 -6.04
C SER A 294 2.61 10.72 -6.85
N PRO A 295 2.03 11.37 -7.88
CA PRO A 295 1.04 10.78 -8.77
C PRO A 295 1.64 9.88 -9.86
N LEU A 296 2.89 9.44 -9.69
CA LEU A 296 3.69 8.83 -10.75
C LEU A 296 3.87 7.32 -10.55
N PRO A 297 3.95 6.55 -11.65
CA PRO A 297 4.35 5.15 -11.60
C PRO A 297 5.82 5.01 -11.17
N TYR A 298 6.21 3.85 -10.62
CA TYR A 298 7.59 3.62 -10.17
C TYR A 298 8.62 3.69 -11.30
N GLU A 299 8.21 3.61 -12.57
CA GLU A 299 9.08 3.83 -13.73
C GLU A 299 9.75 5.21 -13.68
N ASP A 300 9.01 6.22 -13.21
CA ASP A 300 9.43 7.62 -13.11
C ASP A 300 10.07 7.97 -11.75
N MET A 301 10.43 6.96 -10.94
CA MET A 301 11.08 7.23 -9.65
C MET A 301 12.44 7.91 -9.84
N PRO A 302 12.79 8.87 -8.96
CA PRO A 302 14.06 9.58 -9.06
C PRO A 302 15.26 8.68 -8.74
N ASP A 303 16.44 9.09 -9.19
CA ASP A 303 17.67 8.29 -9.11
C ASP A 303 18.08 7.91 -7.69
N ASP A 304 17.81 8.76 -6.70
CA ASP A 304 18.11 8.49 -5.30
C ASP A 304 17.21 7.36 -4.74
N LEU A 305 15.92 7.39 -5.05
CA LEU A 305 15.00 6.29 -4.69
C LEU A 305 15.33 5.00 -5.46
N ARG A 306 15.71 5.12 -6.74
CA ARG A 306 16.16 3.99 -7.55
C ARG A 306 17.39 3.33 -6.94
N ALA A 307 18.36 4.12 -6.47
CA ALA A 307 19.56 3.61 -5.82
C ALA A 307 19.25 2.87 -4.51
N ASP A 308 18.23 3.30 -3.77
CA ASP A 308 17.80 2.60 -2.56
C ASP A 308 17.29 1.19 -2.85
N PHE A 309 16.41 1.07 -3.84
CA PHE A 309 15.84 -0.22 -4.22
C PHE A 309 16.86 -1.11 -4.91
N ALA A 310 17.82 -0.53 -5.66
CA ALA A 310 18.93 -1.26 -6.25
C ALA A 310 19.84 -1.92 -5.21
N ALA A 311 19.97 -1.31 -4.02
CA ALA A 311 20.82 -1.81 -2.94
C ALA A 311 20.16 -2.93 -2.11
N ALA A 312 18.85 -3.17 -2.28
CA ALA A 312 18.11 -4.18 -1.53
C ALA A 312 18.35 -5.58 -2.11
N ALA A 313 18.42 -6.59 -1.25
CA ALA A 313 18.35 -7.99 -1.69
C ALA A 313 16.95 -8.33 -2.25
N LEU A 314 15.92 -7.71 -1.68
CA LEU A 314 14.55 -7.83 -2.11
C LEU A 314 13.78 -6.56 -1.74
N THR A 315 12.97 -6.05 -2.67
CA THR A 315 11.92 -5.07 -2.38
C THR A 315 10.55 -5.74 -2.39
N VAL A 316 9.84 -5.68 -1.27
CA VAL A 316 8.43 -6.09 -1.14
C VAL A 316 7.55 -4.85 -1.26
N VAL A 317 6.66 -4.80 -2.25
CA VAL A 317 5.65 -3.75 -2.36
C VAL A 317 4.29 -4.27 -1.91
N LYS A 318 3.66 -3.57 -0.96
CA LYS A 318 2.38 -3.97 -0.37
C LYS A 318 1.21 -3.29 -1.05
N GLY A 319 0.10 -4.02 -1.19
CA GLY A 319 -1.20 -3.42 -1.46
C GLY A 319 -1.46 -2.99 -2.90
N ASP A 320 -2.67 -2.48 -3.12
CA ASP A 320 -3.21 -2.22 -4.45
C ASP A 320 -2.59 -0.97 -5.09
N LEU A 321 -2.44 0.13 -4.34
CA LEU A 321 -1.86 1.37 -4.85
C LEU A 321 -0.42 1.16 -5.31
N ASN A 322 0.42 0.50 -4.51
CA ASN A 322 1.79 0.24 -4.92
C ASN A 322 1.86 -0.67 -6.15
N TYR A 323 0.97 -1.65 -6.28
CA TYR A 323 0.91 -2.48 -7.49
C TYR A 323 0.52 -1.68 -8.72
N ARG A 324 -0.53 -0.86 -8.63
CA ARG A 324 -0.95 0.05 -9.71
C ARG A 324 0.23 0.90 -10.17
N ARG A 325 0.96 1.50 -9.22
CA ARG A 325 2.17 2.29 -9.53
C ARG A 325 3.31 1.45 -10.12
N LEU A 326 3.46 0.20 -9.68
CA LEU A 326 4.53 -0.70 -10.16
C LEU A 326 4.31 -1.13 -11.60
N VAL A 327 3.07 -1.29 -12.05
CA VAL A 327 2.75 -1.68 -13.43
C VAL A 327 2.16 -0.53 -14.26
N GLY A 328 2.22 0.70 -13.77
CA GLY A 328 1.89 1.90 -14.56
C GLY A 328 0.42 2.32 -14.61
N ASP A 329 -0.46 1.73 -13.81
CA ASP A 329 -1.91 2.01 -13.75
C ASP A 329 -2.60 1.96 -15.13
N ARG A 330 -2.37 0.85 -15.85
CA ARG A 330 -2.83 0.63 -17.24
C ARG A 330 -3.72 -0.60 -17.36
N TYR A 331 -4.58 -0.62 -18.39
CA TYR A 331 -5.41 -1.76 -18.78
C TYR A 331 -4.59 -2.85 -19.51
N TRP A 332 -3.61 -3.42 -18.81
CA TRP A 332 -2.84 -4.55 -19.34
C TRP A 332 -3.75 -5.76 -19.59
N PRO A 333 -3.54 -6.51 -20.70
CA PRO A 333 -4.07 -7.87 -20.79
C PRO A 333 -3.64 -8.68 -19.56
N PRO A 334 -4.54 -9.42 -18.89
CA PRO A 334 -4.19 -10.06 -17.61
C PRO A 334 -3.06 -11.07 -17.68
N THR A 335 -2.84 -11.63 -18.86
CA THR A 335 -1.78 -12.58 -19.18
C THR A 335 -0.43 -11.91 -19.51
N THR A 336 -0.36 -10.57 -19.54
CA THR A 336 0.91 -9.84 -19.75
C THR A 336 1.89 -10.23 -18.66
N PRO A 337 3.13 -10.68 -18.96
CA PRO A 337 4.05 -11.15 -17.93
C PRO A 337 4.41 -10.05 -16.92
N PHE A 338 4.29 -10.35 -15.62
CA PHE A 338 4.69 -9.43 -14.55
C PHE A 338 6.15 -8.97 -14.68
N ALA A 339 7.04 -9.89 -15.10
CA ALA A 339 8.46 -9.59 -15.32
C ALA A 339 8.70 -8.56 -16.43
N GLU A 340 7.84 -8.51 -17.46
CA GLU A 340 7.95 -7.56 -18.58
C GLU A 340 7.58 -6.14 -18.12
N VAL A 341 6.42 -6.00 -17.47
CA VAL A 341 5.92 -4.69 -17.01
C VAL A 341 6.72 -4.11 -15.83
N THR A 342 7.53 -4.92 -15.17
CA THR A 342 8.41 -4.50 -14.06
C THR A 342 9.89 -4.54 -14.41
N ALA A 343 10.26 -4.73 -15.69
CA ALA A 343 11.65 -4.83 -16.14
C ALA A 343 12.52 -3.62 -15.75
N TYR A 344 11.92 -2.43 -15.67
CA TYR A 344 12.60 -1.19 -15.29
C TYR A 344 13.02 -1.11 -13.81
N PHE A 345 12.46 -1.96 -12.93
CA PHE A 345 12.70 -1.89 -11.50
C PHE A 345 14.16 -2.32 -11.20
N PRO A 346 14.90 -1.66 -10.29
CA PRO A 346 16.36 -1.78 -10.23
C PRO A 346 16.91 -3.02 -9.50
N GLY A 347 16.06 -3.87 -8.93
CA GLY A 347 16.47 -5.08 -8.22
C GLY A 347 15.31 -6.06 -8.03
N PRO A 348 15.49 -7.19 -7.33
CA PRO A 348 14.41 -8.14 -7.11
C PRO A 348 13.21 -7.47 -6.44
N VAL A 349 12.02 -7.72 -6.97
CA VAL A 349 10.76 -7.12 -6.50
C VAL A 349 9.68 -8.17 -6.35
N ALA A 350 9.00 -8.14 -5.20
CA ALA A 350 7.83 -8.94 -4.90
C ALA A 350 6.63 -8.03 -4.65
N ALA A 351 5.50 -8.32 -5.27
CA ALA A 351 4.25 -7.65 -5.01
C ALA A 351 3.30 -8.54 -4.19
N LEU A 352 2.87 -8.04 -3.05
CA LEU A 352 1.88 -8.68 -2.17
C LEU A 352 0.62 -7.83 -2.20
N ARG A 353 -0.37 -8.26 -2.97
CA ARG A 353 -1.54 -7.43 -3.28
C ARG A 353 -2.84 -8.19 -3.07
N THR A 354 -3.77 -7.57 -2.36
CA THR A 354 -5.20 -7.86 -2.49
C THR A 354 -5.80 -7.03 -3.62
N LEU A 355 -6.57 -7.65 -4.53
CA LEU A 355 -7.09 -7.02 -5.75
C LEU A 355 -8.21 -6.03 -5.44
N LYS A 356 -7.96 -4.72 -5.64
CA LYS A 356 -8.92 -3.64 -5.38
C LYS A 356 -9.01 -2.64 -6.55
N SER A 357 -8.56 -3.03 -7.75
CA SER A 357 -8.59 -2.21 -8.97
C SER A 357 -8.50 -3.06 -10.23
N ASP A 358 -8.85 -2.47 -11.38
CA ASP A 358 -8.89 -3.18 -12.67
C ASP A 358 -7.52 -3.66 -13.16
N VAL A 359 -6.44 -3.01 -12.72
CA VAL A 359 -5.06 -3.34 -13.09
C VAL A 359 -4.74 -4.78 -12.71
N ILE A 360 -4.21 -5.58 -13.63
CA ILE A 360 -3.70 -6.93 -13.34
C ILE A 360 -2.69 -7.34 -14.41
N THR A 361 -1.71 -8.16 -14.03
CA THR A 361 -0.77 -8.79 -14.95
C THR A 361 -0.43 -10.19 -14.44
N GLY A 362 0.22 -11.00 -15.27
CA GLY A 362 0.84 -12.27 -14.89
C GLY A 362 -0.13 -13.39 -14.49
N LEU A 363 -1.42 -13.31 -14.85
CA LEU A 363 -2.34 -14.44 -14.69
C LEU A 363 -2.17 -15.45 -15.81
N THR A 364 -2.56 -16.70 -15.56
CA THR A 364 -2.76 -17.67 -16.64
C THR A 364 -4.12 -17.41 -17.30
N ALA A 365 -4.25 -17.74 -18.59
CA ALA A 365 -5.53 -17.65 -19.29
C ALA A 365 -6.62 -18.52 -18.62
N GLY A 366 -6.24 -19.65 -18.03
CA GLY A 366 -7.15 -20.52 -17.29
C GLY A 366 -7.66 -19.88 -15.99
N THR A 367 -6.76 -19.24 -15.23
CA THR A 367 -7.12 -18.49 -14.02
C THR A 367 -8.10 -17.36 -14.34
N GLU A 368 -7.80 -16.56 -15.36
CA GLU A 368 -8.68 -15.47 -15.78
C GLU A 368 -10.07 -15.98 -16.19
N ALA A 369 -10.13 -17.01 -17.03
CA ALA A 369 -11.41 -17.57 -17.47
C ALA A 369 -12.25 -18.10 -16.30
N ALA A 370 -11.63 -18.75 -15.31
CA ALA A 370 -12.31 -19.24 -14.12
C ALA A 370 -12.89 -18.09 -13.26
N LEU A 371 -12.12 -17.02 -13.05
CA LEU A 371 -12.56 -15.84 -12.31
C LEU A 371 -13.73 -15.13 -13.01
N VAL A 372 -13.65 -15.00 -14.33
CA VAL A 372 -14.73 -14.40 -15.14
C VAL A 372 -16.00 -15.26 -15.09
N ALA A 373 -15.87 -16.58 -15.15
CA ALA A 373 -17.03 -17.47 -15.04
C ALA A 373 -17.70 -17.41 -13.66
N ALA A 374 -16.92 -17.21 -12.59
CA ALA A 374 -17.43 -17.19 -11.23
C ALA A 374 -18.05 -15.83 -10.83
N GLU A 375 -17.39 -14.73 -11.18
CA GLU A 375 -17.70 -13.39 -10.63
C GLU A 375 -17.67 -12.27 -11.68
N GLU A 376 -17.63 -12.60 -12.97
CA GLU A 376 -17.53 -11.66 -14.09
C GLU A 376 -16.29 -10.75 -13.99
N GLN A 377 -16.44 -9.43 -13.85
CA GLN A 377 -15.30 -8.51 -13.64
C GLN A 377 -15.13 -8.10 -12.17
N ARG A 378 -16.03 -8.54 -11.27
CA ARG A 378 -16.03 -8.10 -9.86
C ARG A 378 -14.84 -8.64 -9.06
N TRP A 379 -14.21 -9.72 -9.51
CA TRP A 379 -13.01 -10.27 -8.87
C TRP A 379 -11.82 -9.30 -8.82
N ARG A 380 -11.77 -8.31 -9.73
CA ARG A 380 -10.70 -7.29 -9.80
C ARG A 380 -10.78 -6.27 -8.68
N THR A 381 -12.00 -5.96 -8.23
CA THR A 381 -12.29 -4.78 -7.39
C THR A 381 -12.94 -5.14 -6.05
N GLY A 382 -13.39 -6.38 -5.88
CA GLY A 382 -14.07 -6.85 -4.67
C GLY A 382 -13.17 -7.10 -3.45
N GLY A 383 -11.84 -7.06 -3.61
CA GLY A 383 -10.89 -7.34 -2.54
C GLY A 383 -10.83 -8.80 -2.12
N THR A 384 -11.61 -9.70 -2.74
CA THR A 384 -11.75 -11.12 -2.38
C THR A 384 -10.59 -12.00 -2.81
N HIS A 385 -9.79 -11.50 -3.74
CA HIS A 385 -8.65 -12.20 -4.32
C HIS A 385 -7.35 -11.48 -4.02
N ALA A 386 -6.25 -12.22 -4.00
CA ALA A 386 -4.91 -11.70 -3.80
C ALA A 386 -3.90 -12.36 -4.74
N LEU A 387 -2.70 -11.78 -4.82
CA LEU A 387 -1.57 -12.34 -5.54
C LEU A 387 -0.26 -12.12 -4.78
N ILE A 388 0.68 -13.04 -5.01
CA ILE A 388 2.11 -12.87 -4.77
C ILE A 388 2.79 -13.03 -6.13
N GLN A 389 3.48 -11.99 -6.58
CA GLN A 389 4.25 -12.03 -7.83
C GLN A 389 5.68 -11.60 -7.59
N VAL A 390 6.65 -12.34 -8.15
CA VAL A 390 8.08 -12.10 -7.93
C VAL A 390 8.82 -12.00 -9.26
N ARG A 391 9.60 -10.92 -9.38
CA ARG A 391 10.65 -10.76 -10.41
C ARG A 391 12.01 -10.69 -9.72
N THR A 392 12.93 -11.55 -10.15
CA THR A 392 14.29 -11.66 -9.63
C THR A 392 15.27 -10.87 -10.48
#